data_AF-A0A4E0QN12-F1
#
_entry.id   AF-A0A4E0QN12-F1
#
_cell.length_a   1.000
_cell.length_b   1.000
_cell.length_c   1.000
_cell.angle_alpha   90.00
_cell.angle_beta   90.00
_cell.angle_gamma   90.00
#
_symmetry.space_group_name_H-M   'P 1'
#
loop_
_entity.id
_entity.type
_entity.pdbx_description
1 polymer ?
#
loop_
_entity_poly.entity_id
_entity_poly.type
_entity_poly.pdbx_seq_one_letter_code
_entity_poly.pdbx_strand_id
1 'polypeptide(L)'
;MLNLKLKFAILLIYLIFFMEKVMSLEQQLEDFARRMIDFHGFLFNEGFACLIPDIEPFSSDEGLFLWGYSEKRNRFETKIEKFHTSSRIGRMEQMVKVPEKEYKKLLAASIQSYLKALKGLGFNDIGKGVNLFGSKTKIYNVQGDAKLFENNLEALKEFEKITLDNPILKFAEDLGYFEVKNRDQLVFDSVFGAGEEPPVKKPVKKVAAKKERVKKPERAQKPERAQKPERAQKPERAQKPERAQKPERAQKPERAQKPERAQKPEKAQKPEKAQKPEKAQKPEMAQKSRLLSSTPLGDKLKKMAASQPDSSLDGEAKRTAWSKQVNSLYKNVQTWLSAHAKSGYISFDINPIKLAEENLGHYEIDSLELDLVGGHQIIFQPVEMNILGAIGRIDVYHRGYSPHKVMLLLVDEGKNKLSWKLWKSLKMGEQQPFNKGALEQLLNLWID
;
A
#
# COMPACT_ATOMS: atom_id res chain seq x y z
N MET A 1 -45.99 -37.13 0.61
CA MET A 1 -44.60 -37.37 1.05
C MET A 1 -43.53 -36.62 0.22
N LEU A 2 -43.71 -36.39 -1.08
CA LEU A 2 -42.71 -35.71 -1.94
C LEU A 2 -42.36 -34.27 -1.48
N ASN A 3 -43.32 -33.55 -0.92
CA ASN A 3 -43.17 -32.14 -0.55
C ASN A 3 -42.31 -31.93 0.72
N LEU A 4 -42.29 -32.92 1.63
CA LEU A 4 -41.52 -32.83 2.87
C LEU A 4 -40.03 -33.15 2.65
N LYS A 5 -39.72 -34.12 1.78
CA LYS A 5 -38.35 -34.44 1.38
C LYS A 5 -37.68 -33.31 0.60
N LEU A 6 -38.45 -32.63 -0.27
CA LEU A 6 -37.95 -31.47 -1.02
C LEU A 6 -37.70 -30.26 -0.10
N LYS A 7 -38.61 -30.00 0.86
CA LYS A 7 -38.40 -28.96 1.87
C LYS A 7 -37.22 -29.27 2.80
N PHE A 8 -37.03 -30.52 3.20
CA PHE A 8 -35.85 -30.94 3.95
C PHE A 8 -34.58 -30.82 3.14
N ALA A 9 -34.59 -31.20 1.85
CA ALA A 9 -33.43 -31.05 0.97
C ALA A 9 -33.07 -29.58 0.74
N ILE A 10 -34.06 -28.69 0.55
CA ILE A 10 -33.84 -27.25 0.44
C ILE A 10 -33.33 -26.68 1.75
N LEU A 11 -33.88 -27.09 2.90
CA LEU A 11 -33.41 -26.65 4.22
C LEU A 11 -32.00 -27.17 4.51
N LEU A 12 -31.66 -28.39 4.07
CA LEU A 12 -30.33 -28.98 4.22
C LEU A 12 -29.33 -28.32 3.27
N ILE A 13 -29.73 -27.98 2.04
CA ILE A 13 -28.91 -27.20 1.10
C ILE A 13 -28.71 -25.79 1.63
N TYR A 14 -29.75 -25.15 2.19
CA TYR A 14 -29.61 -23.86 2.87
C TYR A 14 -28.72 -23.98 4.10
N LEU A 15 -28.84 -25.04 4.91
CA LEU A 15 -27.95 -25.25 6.06
C LEU A 15 -26.52 -25.58 5.64
N ILE A 16 -26.31 -26.31 4.55
CA ILE A 16 -24.97 -26.63 3.99
C ILE A 16 -24.35 -25.37 3.37
N PHE A 17 -25.13 -24.59 2.64
CA PHE A 17 -24.72 -23.30 2.04
C PHE A 17 -24.57 -22.19 3.09
N PHE A 18 -25.21 -22.32 4.26
CA PHE A 18 -25.04 -21.44 5.42
C PHE A 18 -23.93 -21.94 6.38
N MET A 19 -23.55 -23.22 6.28
CA MET A 19 -22.39 -23.83 6.96
C MET A 19 -21.09 -23.71 6.14
N GLU A 20 -21.16 -23.44 4.84
CA GLU A 20 -20.07 -22.96 3.98
C GLU A 20 -20.11 -21.41 3.97
N LYS A 21 -19.22 -20.61 4.54
CA LYS A 21 -17.87 -20.71 5.10
C LYS A 21 -17.89 -19.93 6.40
N VAL A 22 -17.63 -20.57 7.54
CA VAL A 22 -17.14 -19.80 8.70
C VAL A 22 -15.78 -19.25 8.27
N MET A 23 -15.70 -17.93 8.03
CA MET A 23 -14.43 -17.27 7.69
C MET A 23 -13.38 -17.66 8.73
N SER A 24 -12.18 -18.04 8.26
CA SER A 24 -11.08 -18.27 9.20
C SER A 24 -10.77 -16.98 9.94
N LEU A 25 -10.18 -17.06 11.13
CA LEU A 25 -9.81 -15.87 11.89
C LEU A 25 -8.93 -14.94 11.03
N GLU A 26 -8.00 -15.49 10.25
CA GLU A 26 -7.14 -14.73 9.35
C GLU A 26 -7.94 -13.93 8.32
N GLN A 27 -8.98 -14.54 7.74
CA GLN A 27 -9.89 -13.89 6.80
C GLN A 27 -10.72 -12.80 7.48
N GLN A 28 -11.15 -13.04 8.72
CA GLN A 28 -11.89 -12.04 9.51
C GLN A 28 -11.01 -10.84 9.87
N LEU A 29 -9.74 -11.08 10.23
CA LEU A 29 -8.77 -10.01 10.51
C LEU A 29 -8.45 -9.19 9.27
N GLU A 30 -8.34 -9.84 8.11
CA GLU A 30 -8.14 -9.13 6.83
C GLU A 30 -9.35 -8.28 6.45
N ASP A 31 -10.57 -8.84 6.50
CA ASP A 31 -11.81 -8.10 6.21
C ASP A 31 -11.99 -6.91 7.16
N PHE A 32 -11.75 -7.12 8.46
CA PHE A 32 -11.75 -6.06 9.44
C PHE A 32 -10.73 -4.95 9.12
N ALA A 33 -9.49 -5.30 8.77
CA ALA A 33 -8.47 -4.33 8.41
C ALA A 33 -8.86 -3.51 7.17
N ARG A 34 -9.37 -4.16 6.12
CA ARG A 34 -9.85 -3.50 4.89
C ARG A 34 -10.98 -2.54 5.17
N ARG A 35 -12.03 -3.01 5.86
CA ARG A 35 -13.19 -2.18 6.20
C ARG A 35 -12.82 -1.00 7.08
N MET A 36 -11.91 -1.17 8.04
CA MET A 36 -11.43 -0.05 8.86
C MET A 36 -10.79 1.05 8.00
N ILE A 37 -9.98 0.67 7.01
CA ILE A 37 -9.34 1.61 6.10
C ILE A 37 -10.39 2.37 5.29
N ASP A 38 -11.29 1.65 4.62
CA ASP A 38 -12.27 2.23 3.71
C ASP A 38 -13.33 3.07 4.46
N PHE A 39 -13.85 2.53 5.57
CA PHE A 39 -14.96 3.12 6.32
C PHE A 39 -14.57 4.43 7.01
N HIS A 40 -13.33 4.53 7.48
CA HIS A 40 -12.80 5.73 8.13
C HIS A 40 -12.08 6.68 7.17
N GLY A 41 -11.98 6.31 5.88
CA GLY A 41 -11.45 7.16 4.82
C GLY A 41 -9.93 7.20 4.74
N PHE A 42 -9.23 6.24 5.35
CA PHE A 42 -7.78 6.11 5.21
C PHE A 42 -7.39 5.69 3.79
N LEU A 43 -6.12 5.92 3.42
CA LEU A 43 -5.57 5.49 2.15
C LEU A 43 -4.95 4.09 2.27
N PHE A 44 -5.22 3.27 1.26
CA PHE A 44 -4.74 1.91 1.13
C PHE A 44 -3.54 1.84 0.17
N ASN A 45 -2.56 0.96 0.45
CA ASN A 45 -1.57 0.51 -0.54
C ASN A 45 -1.31 -1.01 -0.46
N GLU A 46 -0.49 -1.53 -1.38
CA GLU A 46 -0.15 -2.97 -1.44
C GLU A 46 0.34 -3.51 -0.08
N GLY A 47 -0.50 -4.35 0.55
CA GLY A 47 -0.24 -4.97 1.86
C GLY A 47 -1.01 -4.37 3.04
N PHE A 48 -2.26 -3.92 2.83
CA PHE A 48 -3.20 -3.48 3.89
C PHE A 48 -2.62 -2.41 4.82
N ALA A 49 -1.88 -1.45 4.29
CA ALA A 49 -1.43 -0.33 5.08
C ALA A 49 -2.59 0.65 5.31
N CYS A 50 -2.78 1.02 6.57
CA CYS A 50 -3.62 2.15 6.96
C CYS A 50 -2.75 3.41 6.95
N LEU A 51 -2.98 4.27 5.96
CA LEU A 51 -2.25 5.52 5.76
C LEU A 51 -3.18 6.72 5.91
N ILE A 52 -2.66 7.80 6.50
CA ILE A 52 -3.27 9.12 6.34
C ILE A 52 -2.77 9.69 4.99
N PRO A 53 -3.67 10.05 4.04
CA PRO A 53 -3.30 10.52 2.70
C PRO A 53 -2.63 11.90 2.73
N ASP A 54 -1.66 12.12 1.83
CA ASP A 54 -1.04 13.44 1.63
C ASP A 54 -2.05 14.46 1.03
N ILE A 55 -2.07 15.72 1.53
CA ILE A 55 -2.98 16.79 1.04
C ILE A 55 -2.74 17.11 -0.44
N GLU A 56 -1.47 17.14 -0.85
CA GLU A 56 -1.09 17.41 -2.25
C GLU A 56 -0.78 16.09 -2.97
N PRO A 57 -1.08 15.98 -4.27
CA PRO A 57 -0.76 14.82 -5.08
C PRO A 57 0.75 14.74 -5.30
N PHE A 58 1.48 14.26 -4.29
CA PHE A 58 2.85 13.82 -4.46
C PHE A 58 2.86 12.48 -5.19
N SER A 59 3.88 12.23 -6.01
CA SER A 59 4.02 11.04 -6.86
C SER A 59 4.22 9.71 -6.11
N SER A 60 3.96 9.65 -4.80
CA SER A 60 4.11 8.42 -4.02
C SER A 60 2.90 8.12 -3.11
N ASP A 61 2.43 6.87 -3.17
CA ASP A 61 1.32 6.29 -2.38
C ASP A 61 1.70 6.07 -0.89
N GLU A 62 2.49 6.96 -0.30
CA GLU A 62 3.23 6.66 0.92
C GLU A 62 2.54 7.13 2.21
N GLY A 63 1.79 8.25 2.19
CA GLY A 63 1.04 8.82 3.33
C GLY A 63 1.76 8.86 4.69
N LEU A 64 1.03 9.17 5.77
CA LEU A 64 1.50 8.93 7.14
C LEU A 64 1.06 7.54 7.60
N PHE A 65 2.02 6.66 7.88
CA PHE A 65 1.76 5.25 8.16
C PHE A 65 1.29 5.01 9.60
N LEU A 66 0.10 4.46 9.80
CA LEU A 66 -0.37 4.10 11.16
C LEU A 66 -0.02 2.66 11.51
N TRP A 67 -0.48 1.72 10.70
CA TRP A 67 -0.26 0.28 10.85
C TRP A 67 -0.46 -0.40 9.49
N GLY A 68 -0.02 -1.66 9.36
CA GLY A 68 -0.34 -2.48 8.21
C GLY A 68 -0.65 -3.91 8.60
N TYR A 69 -1.50 -4.59 7.84
CA TYR A 69 -1.80 -6.01 8.03
C TYR A 69 -1.02 -6.85 7.02
N SER A 70 -0.23 -7.82 7.51
CA SER A 70 0.50 -8.75 6.64
C SER A 70 -0.26 -10.05 6.52
N GLU A 71 -0.92 -10.27 5.38
CA GLU A 71 -1.62 -11.54 5.08
C GLU A 71 -0.66 -12.74 5.19
N LYS A 72 0.54 -12.64 4.60
CA LYS A 72 1.55 -13.71 4.68
C LYS A 72 1.95 -14.08 6.12
N ARG A 73 1.90 -13.12 7.04
CA ARG A 73 2.34 -13.31 8.44
C ARG A 73 1.18 -13.31 9.44
N ASN A 74 -0.05 -13.13 8.97
CA ASN A 74 -1.28 -12.99 9.76
C ASN A 74 -1.11 -12.09 10.99
N ARG A 75 -0.70 -10.84 10.77
CA ARG A 75 -0.43 -9.90 11.86
C ARG A 75 -0.57 -8.45 11.47
N PHE A 76 -0.90 -7.62 12.45
CA PHE A 76 -0.76 -6.16 12.37
C PHE A 76 0.67 -5.76 12.76
N GLU A 77 1.26 -4.81 12.05
CA GLU A 77 2.59 -4.28 12.36
C GLU A 77 2.71 -2.77 12.10
N THR A 78 3.53 -2.09 12.91
CA THR A 78 3.93 -0.70 12.65
C THR A 78 5.22 -0.62 11.84
N LYS A 79 5.49 0.52 11.17
CA LYS A 79 6.72 0.79 10.40
C LYS A 79 7.24 2.21 10.67
N ILE A 80 7.70 2.46 11.88
CA ILE A 80 8.09 3.78 12.39
C ILE A 80 9.29 4.38 11.66
N GLU A 81 10.12 3.55 11.04
CA GLU A 81 11.23 3.99 10.21
C GLU A 81 10.79 4.85 9.03
N LYS A 82 9.54 4.65 8.54
CA LYS A 82 9.00 5.42 7.42
C LYS A 82 8.81 6.90 7.73
N PHE A 83 8.67 7.28 9.00
CA PHE A 83 8.42 8.67 9.39
C PHE A 83 9.65 9.59 9.30
N HIS A 84 10.86 9.04 9.24
CA HIS A 84 12.09 9.84 9.32
C HIS A 84 13.00 9.69 8.10
N THR A 85 12.49 9.17 6.98
CA THR A 85 13.22 9.20 5.72
C THR A 85 13.44 10.65 5.28
N SER A 86 14.55 10.96 4.61
CA SER A 86 14.85 12.33 4.16
C SER A 86 13.75 12.89 3.26
N SER A 87 13.16 12.05 2.41
CA SER A 87 12.00 12.40 1.58
C SER A 87 10.78 12.78 2.43
N ARG A 88 10.46 12.01 3.47
CA ARG A 88 9.32 12.32 4.35
C ARG A 88 9.57 13.57 5.17
N ILE A 89 10.78 13.77 5.69
CA ILE A 89 11.14 14.97 6.47
C ILE A 89 10.97 16.25 5.64
N GLY A 90 11.52 16.28 4.42
CA GLY A 90 11.39 17.44 3.54
C GLY A 90 9.93 17.71 3.13
N ARG A 91 9.16 16.66 2.86
CA ARG A 91 7.72 16.78 2.56
C ARG A 91 6.93 17.31 3.75
N MET A 92 7.14 16.75 4.94
CA MET A 92 6.44 17.19 6.14
C MET A 92 6.64 18.67 6.40
N GLU A 93 7.86 19.19 6.22
CA GLU A 93 8.14 20.62 6.36
C GLU A 93 7.32 21.49 5.39
N GLN A 94 7.19 21.07 4.12
CA GLN A 94 6.37 21.75 3.12
C GLN A 94 4.88 21.70 3.47
N MET A 95 4.41 20.55 3.96
CA MET A 95 3.00 20.27 4.20
C MET A 95 2.48 20.92 5.48
N VAL A 96 3.21 20.80 6.58
CA VAL A 96 2.76 21.28 7.90
C VAL A 96 3.03 22.76 8.12
N LYS A 97 3.87 23.39 7.29
CA LYS A 97 4.25 24.81 7.38
C LYS A 97 4.74 25.23 8.77
N VAL A 98 5.24 24.26 9.53
CA VAL A 98 5.83 24.41 10.88
C VAL A 98 7.31 24.04 10.78
N PRO A 99 8.22 24.74 11.48
CA PRO A 99 9.65 24.43 11.42
C PRO A 99 9.97 22.98 11.73
N GLU A 100 10.96 22.44 11.03
CA GLU A 100 11.33 21.01 11.09
C GLU A 100 11.49 20.47 12.52
N LYS A 101 12.16 21.25 13.36
CA LYS A 101 12.43 20.92 14.76
C LYS A 101 11.15 20.73 15.59
N GLU A 102 10.12 21.52 15.31
CA GLU A 102 8.90 21.57 16.11
C GLU A 102 7.95 20.43 15.75
N TYR A 103 7.69 20.19 14.46
CA TYR A 103 6.84 19.06 14.07
C TYR A 103 7.51 17.72 14.40
N LYS A 104 8.84 17.59 14.30
CA LYS A 104 9.56 16.37 14.69
C LYS A 104 9.35 16.02 16.16
N LYS A 105 9.32 17.04 17.04
CA LYS A 105 9.08 16.83 18.47
C LYS A 105 7.65 16.36 18.74
N LEU A 106 6.66 17.01 18.11
CA LEU A 106 5.26 16.64 18.26
C LEU A 106 5.01 15.22 17.73
N LEU A 107 5.48 14.93 16.52
CA LEU A 107 5.30 13.63 15.89
C LEU A 107 6.00 12.51 16.65
N ALA A 108 7.20 12.76 17.21
CA ALA A 108 7.88 11.80 18.08
C ALA A 108 7.05 11.44 19.31
N ALA A 109 6.48 12.44 19.99
CA ALA A 109 5.65 12.23 21.16
C ALA A 109 4.37 11.49 20.81
N SER A 110 3.72 11.86 19.70
CA SER A 110 2.52 11.17 19.18
C SER A 110 2.79 9.70 18.88
N ILE A 111 3.89 9.39 18.17
CA ILE A 111 4.30 8.01 17.88
C ILE A 111 4.55 7.22 19.17
N GLN A 112 5.27 7.78 20.14
CA GLN A 112 5.53 7.09 21.41
C GLN A 112 4.25 6.77 22.18
N SER A 113 3.32 7.72 22.26
CA SER A 113 2.04 7.53 22.94
C SER A 113 1.20 6.46 22.25
N TYR A 114 1.14 6.49 20.92
CA TYR A 114 0.42 5.50 20.13
C TYR A 114 0.98 4.08 20.31
N LEU A 115 2.30 3.91 20.21
CA LEU A 115 2.95 2.61 20.41
C LEU A 115 2.76 2.10 21.84
N LYS A 116 2.72 2.99 22.84
CA LYS A 116 2.43 2.61 24.22
C LYS A 116 1.01 2.05 24.36
N ALA A 117 0.03 2.64 23.69
CA ALA A 117 -1.34 2.13 23.68
C ALA A 117 -1.43 0.74 23.04
N LEU A 118 -0.79 0.55 21.86
CA LEU A 118 -0.72 -0.76 21.20
C LEU A 118 -0.06 -1.84 22.08
N LYS A 119 1.03 -1.49 22.79
CA LYS A 119 1.65 -2.40 23.77
C LYS A 119 0.72 -2.74 24.92
N GLY A 120 -0.06 -1.78 25.41
CA GLY A 120 -1.09 -2.01 26.43
C GLY A 120 -2.16 -3.00 25.99
N LEU A 121 -2.45 -3.05 24.68
CA LEU A 121 -3.36 -4.02 24.07
C LEU A 121 -2.72 -5.42 23.89
N GLY A 122 -1.40 -5.55 24.00
CA GLY A 122 -0.68 -6.82 23.87
C GLY A 122 0.22 -6.92 22.64
N PHE A 123 0.45 -5.82 21.91
CA PHE A 123 1.43 -5.81 20.82
C PHE A 123 2.86 -5.86 21.37
N ASN A 124 3.75 -6.54 20.65
CA ASN A 124 5.13 -6.78 21.09
C ASN A 124 6.15 -6.05 20.21
N ASP A 125 7.26 -5.63 20.81
CA ASP A 125 8.36 -4.98 20.11
C ASP A 125 9.03 -5.91 19.08
N ILE A 126 9.35 -5.35 17.91
CA ILE A 126 10.03 -6.04 16.82
C ILE A 126 11.13 -5.19 16.18
N GLY A 127 12.10 -5.88 15.59
CA GLY A 127 13.26 -5.27 14.93
C GLY A 127 14.31 -4.74 15.92
N LYS A 128 15.21 -3.90 15.42
CA LYS A 128 16.37 -3.40 16.19
C LYS A 128 16.12 -2.11 16.97
N GLY A 129 14.93 -1.53 16.79
CA GLY A 129 14.58 -0.18 17.22
C GLY A 129 15.33 0.90 16.44
N VAL A 130 14.74 2.09 16.36
CA VAL A 130 15.31 3.26 15.68
C VAL A 130 15.34 4.47 16.59
N ASN A 131 16.34 5.32 16.39
CA ASN A 131 16.46 6.62 17.05
C ASN A 131 15.67 7.64 16.23
N LEU A 132 14.38 7.73 16.49
CA LEU A 132 13.48 8.59 15.72
C LEU A 132 13.91 10.07 15.87
N PHE A 133 14.09 10.75 14.74
CA PHE A 133 14.47 12.18 14.67
C PHE A 133 15.72 12.54 15.50
N GLY A 134 16.70 11.64 15.62
CA GLY A 134 17.92 11.89 16.39
C GLY A 134 17.75 11.80 17.91
N SER A 135 16.61 11.26 18.39
CA SER A 135 16.39 10.97 19.81
C SER A 135 17.42 9.97 20.34
N LYS A 136 17.77 10.11 21.63
CA LYS A 136 18.61 9.13 22.36
C LYS A 136 17.83 7.88 22.77
N THR A 137 16.50 7.95 22.76
CA THR A 137 15.61 6.84 23.12
C THR A 137 15.26 6.04 21.88
N LYS A 138 15.55 4.73 21.91
CA LYS A 138 15.09 3.83 20.86
C LYS A 138 13.58 3.63 20.92
N ILE A 139 12.96 3.76 19.77
CA ILE A 139 11.55 3.42 19.55
C ILE A 139 11.52 2.15 18.70
N TYR A 140 10.62 1.24 18.99
CA TYR A 140 10.52 -0.05 18.33
C TYR A 140 9.22 -0.13 17.56
N ASN A 141 9.26 -0.81 16.41
CA ASN A 141 8.02 -1.26 15.78
C ASN A 141 7.33 -2.26 16.69
N VAL A 142 6.01 -2.32 16.61
CA VAL A 142 5.21 -3.28 17.36
C VAL A 142 4.42 -4.17 16.42
N GLN A 143 4.16 -5.41 16.82
CA GLN A 143 3.28 -6.33 16.09
C GLN A 143 2.24 -6.99 17.00
N GLY A 144 1.07 -7.28 16.44
CA GLY A 144 0.02 -8.11 17.03
C GLY A 144 -0.33 -9.24 16.07
N ASP A 145 0.13 -10.46 16.36
CA ASP A 145 -0.16 -11.65 15.56
C ASP A 145 -1.61 -12.11 15.75
N ALA A 146 -2.17 -12.86 14.80
CA ALA A 146 -3.55 -13.35 14.85
C ALA A 146 -3.91 -14.06 16.17
N LYS A 147 -2.94 -14.75 16.79
CA LYS A 147 -3.05 -15.39 18.11
C LYS A 147 -3.48 -14.45 19.24
N LEU A 148 -3.15 -13.16 19.13
CA LEU A 148 -3.60 -12.14 20.08
C LEU A 148 -5.14 -12.04 20.09
N PHE A 149 -5.78 -12.35 18.97
CA PHE A 149 -7.21 -12.16 18.73
C PHE A 149 -8.03 -13.48 18.77
N GLU A 150 -7.38 -14.65 18.65
CA GLU A 150 -8.03 -15.98 18.57
C GLU A 150 -9.12 -16.24 19.63
N ASN A 151 -8.95 -15.71 20.84
CA ASN A 151 -9.92 -15.84 21.93
C ASN A 151 -10.29 -14.50 22.57
N ASN A 152 -9.99 -13.40 21.88
CA ASN A 152 -10.19 -12.04 22.39
C ASN A 152 -10.52 -11.09 21.23
N LEU A 153 -11.64 -11.33 20.56
CA LEU A 153 -12.09 -10.47 19.45
C LEU A 153 -12.34 -9.03 19.92
N GLU A 154 -12.76 -8.80 21.17
CA GLU A 154 -12.88 -7.44 21.74
C GLU A 154 -11.57 -6.64 21.72
N ALA A 155 -10.40 -7.30 21.64
CA ALA A 155 -9.14 -6.59 21.40
C ALA A 155 -9.10 -5.89 20.03
N LEU A 156 -9.84 -6.36 19.02
CA LEU A 156 -9.98 -5.67 17.74
C LEU A 156 -10.81 -4.40 17.87
N LYS A 157 -11.88 -4.43 18.68
CA LYS A 157 -12.66 -3.24 19.02
C LYS A 157 -11.78 -2.17 19.67
N GLU A 158 -10.93 -2.60 20.61
CA GLU A 158 -10.01 -1.68 21.29
C GLU A 158 -8.86 -1.22 20.37
N PHE A 159 -8.37 -2.09 19.48
CA PHE A 159 -7.41 -1.72 18.43
C PHE A 159 -7.94 -0.64 17.50
N GLU A 160 -9.21 -0.75 17.08
CA GLU A 160 -9.88 0.26 16.28
C GLU A 160 -9.95 1.60 17.01
N LYS A 161 -10.41 1.61 18.27
CA LYS A 161 -10.42 2.84 19.08
C LYS A 161 -9.03 3.44 19.23
N ILE A 162 -8.00 2.64 19.54
CA ILE A 162 -6.61 3.11 19.62
C ILE A 162 -6.15 3.71 18.28
N THR A 163 -6.61 3.16 17.16
CA THR A 163 -6.35 3.71 15.83
C THR A 163 -7.05 5.05 15.66
N LEU A 164 -8.34 5.19 16.00
CA LEU A 164 -9.11 6.43 15.83
C LEU A 164 -8.65 7.54 16.80
N ASP A 165 -8.24 7.17 18.01
CA ASP A 165 -7.70 8.09 19.04
C ASP A 165 -6.19 8.32 18.89
N ASN A 166 -5.60 7.90 17.77
CA ASN A 166 -4.17 8.00 17.52
C ASN A 166 -3.73 9.48 17.53
N PRO A 167 -2.76 9.87 18.38
CA PRO A 167 -2.25 11.25 18.40
C PRO A 167 -1.61 11.72 17.09
N ILE A 168 -1.24 10.81 16.19
CA ILE A 168 -0.80 11.13 14.81
C ILE A 168 -1.99 11.59 13.96
N LEU A 169 -3.17 10.98 14.14
CA LEU A 169 -4.40 11.44 13.48
C LEU A 169 -4.84 12.78 14.00
N LYS A 170 -4.83 12.97 15.32
CA LYS A 170 -5.14 14.28 15.90
C LYS A 170 -4.20 15.36 15.36
N PHE A 171 -2.90 15.07 15.26
CA PHE A 171 -1.93 15.96 14.64
C PHE A 171 -2.29 16.30 13.18
N ALA A 172 -2.75 15.33 12.40
CA ALA A 172 -3.22 15.56 11.04
C ALA A 172 -4.51 16.39 10.98
N GLU A 173 -5.50 16.09 11.83
CA GLU A 173 -6.77 16.82 11.92
C GLU A 173 -6.58 18.28 12.35
N ASP A 174 -5.74 18.53 13.36
CA ASP A 174 -5.42 19.86 13.86
C ASP A 174 -4.79 20.75 12.76
N LEU A 175 -4.14 20.13 11.77
CA LEU A 175 -3.52 20.79 10.62
C LEU A 175 -4.44 20.86 9.39
N GLY A 176 -5.68 20.35 9.49
CA GLY A 176 -6.62 20.27 8.36
C GLY A 176 -6.15 19.31 7.25
N TYR A 177 -5.25 18.38 7.58
CA TYR A 177 -4.64 17.44 6.64
C TYR A 177 -5.55 16.27 6.30
N PHE A 178 -6.35 15.85 7.26
CA PHE A 178 -7.21 14.68 7.15
C PHE A 178 -8.35 14.79 8.14
N GLU A 179 -9.52 14.24 7.79
CA GLU A 179 -10.66 14.11 8.68
C GLU A 179 -11.11 12.65 8.68
N VAL A 180 -11.14 12.04 9.86
CA VAL A 180 -11.61 10.66 10.02
C VAL A 180 -13.10 10.60 9.73
N LYS A 181 -13.50 9.78 8.74
CA LYS A 181 -14.91 9.53 8.45
C LYS A 181 -15.53 8.62 9.50
N ASN A 182 -16.80 8.82 9.80
CA ASN A 182 -17.60 7.92 10.66
C ASN A 182 -16.95 7.61 12.02
N ARG A 183 -16.22 8.56 12.62
CA ARG A 183 -15.44 8.38 13.87
C ARG A 183 -16.24 7.77 15.03
N ASP A 184 -17.55 8.04 15.10
CA ASP A 184 -18.43 7.57 16.16
C ASP A 184 -19.00 6.16 15.92
N GLN A 185 -18.67 5.51 14.80
CA GLN A 185 -19.14 4.17 14.43
C GLN A 185 -17.95 3.23 14.27
N LEU A 186 -18.01 2.07 14.91
CA LEU A 186 -16.94 1.07 14.84
C LEU A 186 -17.25 0.01 13.79
N VAL A 187 -16.29 -0.24 12.91
CA VAL A 187 -16.30 -1.35 11.96
C VAL A 187 -16.38 -2.68 12.70
N PHE A 188 -15.75 -2.80 13.87
CA PHE A 188 -15.84 -3.99 14.70
C PHE A 188 -17.29 -4.47 14.88
N ASP A 189 -18.21 -3.56 15.18
CA ASP A 189 -19.60 -3.91 15.44
C ASP A 189 -20.29 -4.45 14.17
N SER A 190 -19.89 -4.00 12.98
CA SER A 190 -20.42 -4.52 11.70
C SER A 190 -19.82 -5.86 11.26
N VAL A 191 -18.60 -6.17 11.67
CA VAL A 191 -17.87 -7.40 11.27
C VAL A 191 -18.07 -8.52 12.29
N PHE A 192 -18.11 -8.18 13.58
CA PHE A 192 -18.12 -9.13 14.69
C PHE A 192 -19.33 -8.98 15.63
N GLY A 193 -20.13 -7.93 15.46
CA GLY A 193 -21.35 -7.75 16.24
C GLY A 193 -22.40 -8.81 15.87
N ALA A 194 -22.89 -9.54 16.87
CA ALA A 194 -23.99 -10.47 16.68
C ALA A 194 -25.31 -9.69 16.44
N GLY A 195 -25.64 -9.44 15.17
CA GLY A 195 -27.04 -9.26 14.75
C GLY A 195 -27.58 -7.84 14.54
N GLU A 196 -26.77 -6.83 14.22
CA GLU A 196 -27.30 -5.60 13.61
C GLU A 196 -26.59 -5.34 12.28
N GLU A 197 -27.29 -5.59 11.18
CA GLU A 197 -26.88 -5.08 9.86
C GLU A 197 -26.67 -3.56 9.96
N PRO A 198 -25.59 -3.01 9.40
CA PRO A 198 -25.43 -1.56 9.32
C PRO A 198 -26.60 -0.97 8.52
N PRO A 199 -27.14 0.21 8.90
CA PRO A 199 -28.26 0.79 8.18
C PRO A 199 -27.80 1.18 6.77
N VAL A 200 -28.22 0.42 5.78
CA VAL A 200 -28.09 0.76 4.36
C VAL A 200 -28.83 2.09 4.14
N LYS A 201 -28.08 3.19 4.03
CA LYS A 201 -28.63 4.51 3.70
C LYS A 201 -29.16 4.48 2.26
N LYS A 202 -30.47 4.31 2.08
CA LYS A 202 -31.17 4.71 0.86
C LYS A 202 -31.21 6.24 0.77
N PRO A 203 -31.14 6.83 -0.44
CA PRO A 203 -31.14 8.29 -0.60
C PRO A 203 -32.48 8.87 -0.15
N VAL A 204 -32.43 9.75 0.86
CA VAL A 204 -33.63 10.37 1.45
C VAL A 204 -34.03 11.61 0.66
N LYS A 205 -35.21 11.56 0.03
CA LYS A 205 -35.96 12.76 -0.38
C LYS A 205 -36.58 13.42 0.88
N LYS A 206 -36.40 14.73 1.02
CA LYS A 206 -37.01 15.58 2.04
C LYS A 206 -38.53 15.53 2.00
N VAL A 207 -39.21 15.20 3.11
CA VAL A 207 -40.50 15.82 3.53
C VAL A 207 -40.61 15.78 5.06
N ALA A 208 -41.28 16.80 5.61
CA ALA A 208 -41.33 17.23 7.00
C ALA A 208 -42.19 16.39 7.98
N ALA A 209 -41.77 16.46 9.25
CA ALA A 209 -42.51 16.56 10.52
C ALA A 209 -43.78 15.72 10.77
N LYS A 210 -43.74 14.87 11.81
CA LYS A 210 -44.54 15.02 13.05
C LYS A 210 -44.13 14.03 14.14
N LYS A 211 -44.20 14.51 15.39
CA LYS A 211 -43.99 13.80 16.67
C LYS A 211 -45.08 12.75 16.91
N GLU A 212 -44.74 11.58 17.45
CA GLU A 212 -45.43 11.01 18.61
C GLU A 212 -44.65 9.85 19.25
N ARG A 213 -45.13 9.40 20.40
CA ARG A 213 -44.39 8.97 21.60
C ARG A 213 -44.82 7.54 22.00
N VAL A 214 -43.95 6.84 22.75
CA VAL A 214 -44.22 5.71 23.67
C VAL A 214 -44.53 4.31 23.06
N LYS A 215 -43.70 3.29 23.34
CA LYS A 215 -43.92 2.24 24.38
C LYS A 215 -42.93 1.08 24.28
N LYS A 216 -42.40 0.74 25.46
CA LYS A 216 -41.68 -0.49 25.84
C LYS A 216 -42.68 -1.65 25.99
N PRO A 217 -42.28 -2.90 25.72
CA PRO A 217 -42.39 -3.95 26.74
C PRO A 217 -41.12 -4.83 26.78
N GLU A 218 -40.52 -5.11 27.94
CA GLU A 218 -40.84 -6.19 28.89
C GLU A 218 -40.43 -7.62 28.44
N ARG A 219 -39.23 -8.00 28.90
CA ARG A 219 -38.84 -9.24 29.62
C ARG A 219 -39.43 -10.61 29.16
N ALA A 220 -38.54 -11.52 28.74
CA ALA A 220 -38.65 -12.97 28.91
C ALA A 220 -37.23 -13.58 28.94
N GLN A 221 -36.76 -14.07 30.09
CA GLN A 221 -36.72 -15.46 30.56
C GLN A 221 -35.50 -16.28 30.08
N LYS A 222 -34.70 -16.71 31.06
CA LYS A 222 -33.62 -17.71 30.96
C LYS A 222 -34.20 -19.09 30.63
N PRO A 223 -33.42 -19.92 29.93
CA PRO A 223 -33.23 -21.33 30.30
C PRO A 223 -31.75 -21.59 30.60
N GLU A 224 -31.39 -22.09 31.78
CA GLU A 224 -31.37 -23.48 32.22
C GLU A 224 -30.22 -24.33 31.65
N ARG A 225 -29.60 -25.07 32.57
CA ARG A 225 -28.26 -25.65 32.53
C ARG A 225 -28.31 -27.03 31.88
N ALA A 226 -27.51 -27.26 30.85
CA ALA A 226 -27.30 -28.59 30.26
C ALA A 226 -25.86 -29.08 30.47
N GLN A 227 -25.73 -30.41 30.47
CA GLN A 227 -24.77 -31.24 31.20
C GLN A 227 -23.41 -31.45 30.50
N LYS A 228 -22.40 -31.81 31.32
CA LYS A 228 -21.11 -32.36 30.88
C LYS A 228 -21.29 -33.66 30.09
N PRO A 229 -20.50 -33.88 29.03
CA PRO A 229 -20.08 -35.22 28.63
C PRO A 229 -18.70 -35.59 29.22
N GLU A 230 -18.59 -36.85 29.62
CA GLU A 230 -17.37 -37.54 30.01
C GLU A 230 -16.49 -37.92 28.79
N ARG A 231 -15.17 -37.76 29.00
CA ARG A 231 -14.03 -38.62 28.59
C ARG A 231 -13.85 -39.02 27.11
N ALA A 232 -12.67 -38.70 26.56
CA ALA A 232 -11.99 -39.51 25.55
C ALA A 232 -10.46 -39.51 25.76
N GLN A 233 -9.83 -40.63 25.37
CA GLN A 233 -8.54 -41.16 25.79
C GLN A 233 -7.31 -40.47 25.14
N LYS A 234 -6.15 -40.60 25.80
CA LYS A 234 -4.82 -40.25 25.27
C LYS A 234 -4.51 -41.03 23.98
N PRO A 235 -4.00 -40.39 22.93
CA PRO A 235 -3.26 -41.09 21.89
C PRO A 235 -1.78 -41.27 22.27
N GLU A 236 -1.28 -42.45 21.93
CA GLU A 236 0.10 -42.90 22.05
C GLU A 236 1.10 -42.11 21.18
N ARG A 237 2.35 -42.25 21.59
CA ARG A 237 3.58 -41.66 21.06
C ARG A 237 3.87 -42.21 19.65
N ALA A 238 3.74 -41.38 18.62
CA ALA A 238 4.23 -41.70 17.27
C ALA A 238 5.70 -41.26 17.09
N GLN A 239 6.46 -42.12 16.41
CA GLN A 239 7.91 -42.14 16.27
C GLN A 239 8.46 -41.04 15.33
N LYS A 240 9.74 -40.67 15.55
CA LYS A 240 10.54 -39.76 14.72
C LYS A 240 10.69 -40.30 13.29
N PRO A 241 10.51 -39.48 12.24
CA PRO A 241 11.06 -39.77 10.93
C PRO A 241 12.56 -39.45 10.88
N GLU A 242 13.28 -40.33 10.20
CA GLU A 242 14.71 -40.32 9.94
C GLU A 242 15.20 -39.11 9.13
N ARG A 243 16.49 -38.88 9.32
CA ARG A 243 17.32 -37.78 8.84
C ARG A 243 17.54 -37.88 7.33
N ALA A 244 16.97 -36.97 6.55
CA ALA A 244 17.34 -36.82 5.13
C ALA A 244 18.75 -36.23 4.99
N GLN A 245 19.49 -36.78 4.02
CA GLN A 245 20.92 -36.61 3.78
C GLN A 245 21.30 -35.20 3.31
N LYS A 246 22.51 -34.77 3.71
CA LYS A 246 23.17 -33.53 3.28
C LYS A 246 23.53 -33.59 1.78
N PRO A 247 23.26 -32.55 0.98
CA PRO A 247 23.95 -32.36 -0.29
C PRO A 247 25.42 -31.99 -0.08
N GLU A 248 26.25 -32.52 -0.98
CA GLU A 248 27.70 -32.41 -1.03
C GLU A 248 28.24 -30.97 -1.15
N ARG A 249 29.48 -30.86 -0.67
CA ARG A 249 30.26 -29.66 -0.46
C ARG A 249 30.85 -29.17 -1.79
N ALA A 250 30.41 -28.03 -2.30
CA ALA A 250 31.10 -27.35 -3.38
C ALA A 250 32.48 -26.83 -2.91
N GLN A 251 33.47 -26.98 -3.79
CA GLN A 251 34.90 -26.82 -3.55
C GLN A 251 35.33 -25.38 -3.23
N LYS A 252 36.36 -25.25 -2.39
CA LYS A 252 37.05 -24.00 -2.04
C LYS A 252 37.88 -23.49 -3.23
N PRO A 253 37.88 -22.19 -3.54
CA PRO A 253 38.96 -21.57 -4.27
C PRO A 253 40.23 -21.44 -3.40
N GLU A 254 41.36 -21.64 -4.06
CA GLU A 254 42.72 -21.64 -3.52
C GLU A 254 43.17 -20.32 -2.89
N ARG A 255 44.17 -20.49 -2.03
CA ARG A 255 44.79 -19.53 -1.13
C ARG A 255 45.78 -18.64 -1.90
N ALA A 256 45.47 -17.36 -2.07
CA ALA A 256 46.46 -16.36 -2.47
C ALA A 256 47.33 -15.94 -1.26
N GLN A 257 48.63 -15.78 -1.52
CA GLN A 257 49.74 -15.72 -0.56
C GLN A 257 49.79 -14.42 0.27
N LYS A 258 50.36 -14.54 1.48
CA LYS A 258 50.74 -13.42 2.36
C LYS A 258 51.87 -12.59 1.72
N PRO A 259 51.83 -11.25 1.80
CA PRO A 259 53.04 -10.44 1.78
C PRO A 259 53.67 -10.37 3.17
N GLU A 260 54.99 -10.48 3.18
CA GLU A 260 55.88 -10.36 4.33
C GLU A 260 55.88 -8.97 4.98
N ARG A 261 56.32 -9.01 6.23
CA ARG A 261 56.48 -7.91 7.18
C ARG A 261 57.62 -6.98 6.71
N ALA A 262 57.33 -5.70 6.54
CA ALA A 262 58.35 -4.65 6.44
C ALA A 262 58.20 -3.62 7.58
N GLN A 263 59.31 -2.97 7.89
CA GLN A 263 59.75 -2.52 9.22
C GLN A 263 59.17 -1.16 9.69
N LYS A 264 59.27 -0.93 11.01
CA LYS A 264 59.06 0.37 11.68
C LYS A 264 59.96 1.46 11.09
N PRO A 265 59.49 2.72 11.06
CA PRO A 265 60.35 3.86 11.35
C PRO A 265 60.02 4.54 12.69
N GLU A 266 61.05 5.21 13.21
CA GLU A 266 61.20 5.86 14.50
C GLU A 266 60.29 7.05 14.81
N LYS A 267 60.32 7.44 16.08
CA LYS A 267 59.62 8.55 16.72
C LYS A 267 60.12 9.94 16.26
N ALA A 268 59.12 10.81 16.15
CA ALA A 268 59.02 12.19 16.65
C ALA A 268 59.81 13.32 15.97
N GLN A 269 59.06 14.39 15.63
CA GLN A 269 59.39 15.77 15.96
C GLN A 269 58.11 16.66 16.06
N LYS A 270 58.20 17.68 16.91
CA LYS A 270 57.15 18.59 17.45
C LYS A 270 56.31 19.33 16.39
N PRO A 271 55.06 19.75 16.70
CA PRO A 271 54.45 20.88 16.03
C PRO A 271 54.76 22.20 16.76
N GLU A 272 55.33 23.16 16.04
CA GLU A 272 55.45 24.54 16.49
C GLU A 272 54.36 25.42 15.83
N LYS A 273 53.68 26.17 16.69
CA LYS A 273 52.88 27.40 16.56
C LYS A 273 52.16 27.78 15.25
N ALA A 274 50.93 28.24 15.49
CA ALA A 274 49.96 28.86 14.61
C ALA A 274 50.43 30.08 13.80
N GLN A 275 49.88 30.22 12.59
CA GLN A 275 49.58 31.50 11.94
C GLN A 275 48.11 31.53 11.47
N LYS A 276 47.60 32.77 11.39
CA LYS A 276 46.20 33.24 11.31
C LYS A 276 45.43 32.88 10.02
N PRO A 277 44.08 33.07 10.01
CA PRO A 277 43.20 32.58 8.95
C PRO A 277 43.09 33.58 7.79
N GLU A 278 43.05 33.06 6.56
CA GLU A 278 42.61 33.83 5.38
C GLU A 278 41.63 33.03 4.53
N LYS A 279 40.75 33.78 3.88
CA LYS A 279 39.44 33.40 3.32
C LYS A 279 39.51 32.48 2.09
N ALA A 280 38.34 31.89 1.81
CA ALA A 280 37.83 31.37 0.53
C ALA A 280 38.07 29.89 0.18
N GLN A 281 37.17 29.03 0.66
CA GLN A 281 36.88 27.73 0.05
C GLN A 281 36.23 27.92 -1.34
N LYS A 282 37.03 27.80 -2.40
CA LYS A 282 36.53 27.58 -3.78
C LYS A 282 37.46 26.84 -4.78
N PRO A 283 38.70 26.37 -4.50
CA PRO A 283 39.46 25.63 -5.52
C PRO A 283 39.07 24.16 -5.73
N GLU A 284 38.52 23.50 -4.70
CA GLU A 284 38.47 22.02 -4.68
C GLU A 284 37.44 21.43 -5.66
N MET A 285 36.29 22.09 -5.86
CA MET A 285 35.29 21.67 -6.86
C MET A 285 35.79 21.87 -8.31
N ALA A 286 36.55 22.93 -8.56
CA ALA A 286 37.10 23.21 -9.90
C ALA A 286 38.25 22.27 -10.27
N GLN A 287 39.08 21.85 -9.30
CA GLN A 287 40.11 20.84 -9.54
C GLN A 287 39.51 19.45 -9.75
N LYS A 288 38.47 19.08 -8.98
CA LYS A 288 37.80 17.78 -9.09
C LYS A 288 37.04 17.65 -10.42
N SER A 289 36.40 18.72 -10.90
CA SER A 289 35.76 18.75 -12.22
C SER A 289 36.78 18.69 -13.36
N ARG A 290 37.94 19.33 -13.22
CA ARG A 290 39.04 19.25 -14.20
C ARG A 290 39.65 17.84 -14.28
N LEU A 291 39.88 17.20 -13.12
CA LEU A 291 40.39 15.83 -13.02
C LEU A 291 39.39 14.79 -13.58
N LEU A 292 38.09 14.95 -13.32
CA LEU A 292 37.05 14.10 -13.91
C LEU A 292 37.01 14.23 -15.43
N SER A 293 37.27 15.43 -15.95
CA SER A 293 37.20 15.76 -17.37
C SER A 293 38.39 15.33 -18.22
N SER A 294 39.45 14.80 -17.62
CA SER A 294 40.65 14.27 -18.31
C SER A 294 40.77 12.74 -18.20
N THR A 295 39.73 12.07 -17.70
CA THR A 295 39.70 10.60 -17.67
C THR A 295 39.03 10.06 -18.93
N PRO A 296 39.40 8.83 -19.37
CA PRO A 296 38.71 8.16 -20.47
C PRO A 296 37.19 8.05 -20.25
N LEU A 297 36.75 7.98 -18.98
CA LEU A 297 35.34 7.99 -18.61
C LEU A 297 34.71 9.37 -18.79
N GLY A 298 35.39 10.44 -18.36
CA GLY A 298 34.93 11.82 -18.54
C GLY A 298 34.77 12.22 -20.00
N ASP A 299 35.72 11.82 -20.86
CA ASP A 299 35.64 12.06 -22.30
C ASP A 299 34.53 11.23 -22.95
N LYS A 300 34.31 10.00 -22.49
CA LYS A 300 33.18 9.16 -22.93
C LYS A 300 31.83 9.77 -22.53
N LEU A 301 31.70 10.27 -21.30
CA LEU A 301 30.49 10.92 -20.81
C LEU A 301 30.21 12.24 -21.56
N LYS A 302 31.23 13.03 -21.88
CA LYS A 302 31.09 14.24 -22.72
C LYS A 302 30.66 13.91 -24.15
N LYS A 303 31.25 12.88 -24.77
CA LYS A 303 30.84 12.43 -26.10
C LYS A 303 29.39 11.94 -26.10
N MET A 304 28.99 11.21 -25.06
CA MET A 304 27.60 10.77 -24.87
C MET A 304 26.65 11.94 -24.71
N ALA A 305 27.00 12.94 -23.89
CA ALA A 305 26.20 14.15 -23.69
C ALA A 305 26.10 15.00 -24.97
N ALA A 306 27.19 15.13 -25.73
CA ALA A 306 27.21 15.86 -27.00
C ALA A 306 26.49 15.12 -28.15
N SER A 307 26.27 13.81 -28.02
CA SER A 307 25.50 13.00 -28.97
C SER A 307 24.00 12.90 -28.63
N GLN A 308 23.56 13.51 -27.53
CA GLN A 308 22.13 13.60 -27.22
C GLN A 308 21.49 14.62 -28.17
N PRO A 309 20.44 14.25 -28.93
CA PRO A 309 19.71 15.21 -29.74
C PRO A 309 19.05 16.28 -28.85
N ASP A 310 18.84 17.47 -29.42
CA ASP A 310 18.15 18.58 -28.76
C ASP A 310 16.74 18.14 -28.32
N SER A 311 16.58 17.92 -27.02
CA SER A 311 15.45 17.21 -26.38
C SER A 311 14.08 17.88 -26.53
N SER A 312 14.03 19.12 -27.01
CA SER A 312 12.81 19.92 -27.06
C SER A 312 11.84 19.50 -28.19
N LEU A 313 12.36 19.19 -29.38
CA LEU A 313 11.55 18.77 -30.55
C LEU A 313 11.18 17.28 -30.52
N ASP A 314 12.07 16.44 -29.99
CA ASP A 314 11.84 15.00 -29.82
C ASP A 314 10.74 14.74 -28.76
N GLY A 315 10.68 15.58 -27.72
CA GLY A 315 9.69 15.46 -26.66
C GLY A 315 8.24 15.66 -27.12
N GLU A 316 7.97 16.67 -27.96
CA GLU A 316 6.60 16.95 -28.43
C GLU A 316 6.07 15.85 -29.37
N ALA A 317 6.92 15.38 -30.28
CA ALA A 317 6.58 14.27 -31.16
C ALA A 317 6.31 12.98 -30.37
N LYS A 318 7.12 12.69 -29.34
CA LYS A 318 6.92 11.58 -28.42
C LYS A 318 5.61 11.68 -27.64
N ARG A 319 5.30 12.84 -27.05
CA ARG A 319 4.04 13.09 -26.34
C ARG A 319 2.82 12.91 -27.25
N THR A 320 2.91 13.41 -28.48
CA THR A 320 1.86 13.27 -29.49
C THR A 320 1.65 11.80 -29.88
N ALA A 321 2.74 11.07 -30.14
CA ALA A 321 2.69 9.65 -30.47
C ALA A 321 2.12 8.82 -29.32
N TRP A 322 2.53 9.10 -28.09
CA TRP A 322 2.01 8.48 -26.88
C TRP A 322 0.51 8.72 -26.70
N SER A 323 0.08 9.98 -26.74
CA SER A 323 -1.33 10.37 -26.63
C SER A 323 -2.20 9.68 -27.69
N LYS A 324 -1.68 9.52 -28.91
CA LYS A 324 -2.36 8.77 -29.98
C LYS A 324 -2.56 7.30 -29.62
N GLN A 325 -1.57 6.64 -29.00
CA GLN A 325 -1.68 5.25 -28.58
C GLN A 325 -2.64 5.08 -27.40
N VAL A 326 -2.61 5.99 -26.42
CA VAL A 326 -3.55 6.03 -25.29
C VAL A 326 -4.99 6.19 -25.80
N ASN A 327 -5.24 7.17 -26.67
CA ASN A 327 -6.55 7.39 -27.25
C ASN A 327 -7.03 6.23 -28.13
N SER A 328 -6.11 5.54 -28.81
CA SER A 328 -6.45 4.32 -29.56
C SER A 328 -6.85 3.18 -28.62
N LEU A 329 -6.19 3.04 -27.46
CA LEU A 329 -6.56 2.06 -26.45
C LEU A 329 -7.96 2.35 -25.89
N TYR A 330 -8.26 3.62 -25.55
CA TYR A 330 -9.55 4.00 -25.00
C TYR A 330 -10.70 3.74 -25.98
N LYS A 331 -10.50 4.06 -27.27
CA LYS A 331 -11.46 3.71 -28.32
C LYS A 331 -11.72 2.21 -28.41
N ASN A 332 -10.68 1.38 -28.25
CA ASN A 332 -10.83 -0.08 -28.22
C ASN A 332 -11.65 -0.52 -27.00
N VAL A 333 -11.34 -0.02 -25.81
CA VAL A 333 -12.08 -0.31 -24.56
C VAL A 333 -13.56 0.05 -24.70
N GLN A 334 -13.84 1.28 -25.14
CA GLN A 334 -15.22 1.76 -25.38
C GLN A 334 -15.94 0.90 -26.41
N THR A 335 -15.26 0.49 -27.48
CA THR A 335 -15.83 -0.39 -28.52
C THR A 335 -16.17 -1.76 -27.94
N TRP A 336 -15.25 -2.38 -27.20
CA TRP A 336 -15.41 -3.70 -26.60
C TRP A 336 -16.58 -3.77 -25.63
N LEU A 337 -16.78 -2.69 -24.85
CA LEU A 337 -17.81 -2.57 -23.83
C LEU A 337 -19.09 -1.83 -24.29
N SER A 338 -19.18 -1.46 -25.58
CA SER A 338 -20.27 -0.63 -26.12
C SER A 338 -21.67 -1.23 -25.92
N ALA A 339 -21.81 -2.55 -25.91
CA ALA A 339 -23.10 -3.22 -25.66
C ALA A 339 -23.59 -2.99 -24.21
N HIS A 340 -22.68 -3.04 -23.24
CA HIS A 340 -22.99 -2.75 -21.84
C HIS A 340 -23.31 -1.27 -21.63
N ALA A 341 -22.58 -0.38 -22.33
CA ALA A 341 -22.86 1.05 -22.29
C ALA A 341 -24.23 1.41 -22.88
N LYS A 342 -24.60 0.83 -24.03
CA LYS A 342 -25.94 1.00 -24.62
C LYS A 342 -27.06 0.50 -23.71
N SER A 343 -26.77 -0.49 -22.87
CA SER A 343 -27.72 -1.03 -21.89
C SER A 343 -27.78 -0.20 -20.59
N GLY A 344 -26.96 0.85 -20.47
CA GLY A 344 -26.89 1.71 -19.28
C GLY A 344 -26.12 1.12 -18.10
N TYR A 345 -25.36 0.03 -18.31
CA TYR A 345 -24.60 -0.61 -17.23
C TYR A 345 -23.22 0.01 -17.01
N ILE A 346 -22.70 0.71 -18.02
CA ILE A 346 -21.37 1.33 -18.01
C ILE A 346 -21.48 2.73 -18.64
N SER A 347 -20.90 3.74 -18.01
CA SER A 347 -20.58 5.02 -18.63
C SER A 347 -19.06 5.23 -18.70
N PHE A 348 -18.64 6.08 -19.64
CA PHE A 348 -17.23 6.40 -19.85
C PHE A 348 -17.03 7.90 -19.69
N ASP A 349 -16.05 8.27 -18.87
CA ASP A 349 -15.61 9.65 -18.72
C ASP A 349 -14.14 9.78 -19.11
N ILE A 350 -13.83 10.88 -19.79
CA ILE A 350 -12.45 11.21 -20.20
C ILE A 350 -12.05 12.46 -19.43
N ASN A 351 -11.06 12.32 -18.56
CA ASN A 351 -10.63 13.36 -17.63
C ASN A 351 -9.17 13.75 -17.92
N PRO A 352 -8.90 15.03 -18.27
CA PRO A 352 -7.53 15.50 -18.46
C PRO A 352 -6.74 15.44 -17.14
N ILE A 353 -5.55 14.86 -17.20
CA ILE A 353 -4.59 14.80 -16.09
C ILE A 353 -3.28 15.50 -16.49
N LYS A 354 -2.54 15.98 -15.50
CA LYS A 354 -1.23 16.59 -15.69
C LYS A 354 -0.14 15.60 -15.28
N LEU A 355 0.78 15.32 -16.18
CA LEU A 355 1.97 14.52 -15.92
C LEU A 355 3.22 15.40 -15.95
N ALA A 356 4.18 15.06 -15.09
CA ALA A 356 5.48 15.70 -15.04
C ALA A 356 6.57 14.63 -15.12
N GLU A 357 7.32 14.63 -16.22
CA GLU A 357 8.40 13.66 -16.47
C GLU A 357 9.73 14.38 -16.67
N GLU A 358 10.79 13.85 -16.06
CA GLU A 358 12.12 14.50 -16.01
C GLU A 358 12.64 14.91 -17.39
N ASN A 359 12.40 14.08 -18.42
CA ASN A 359 12.90 14.28 -19.78
C ASN A 359 11.86 14.84 -20.77
N LEU A 360 10.59 14.97 -20.38
CA LEU A 360 9.50 15.40 -21.25
C LEU A 360 8.77 16.65 -20.75
N GLY A 361 9.10 17.12 -19.55
CA GLY A 361 8.48 18.28 -18.92
C GLY A 361 7.04 17.98 -18.48
N HIS A 362 6.26 19.04 -18.36
CA HIS A 362 4.86 18.96 -17.98
C HIS A 362 4.00 18.85 -19.22
N TYR A 363 3.03 17.94 -19.21
CA TYR A 363 2.07 17.82 -20.29
C TYR A 363 0.73 17.28 -19.80
N GLU A 364 -0.31 17.53 -20.60
CA GLU A 364 -1.65 17.03 -20.34
C GLU A 364 -1.89 15.77 -21.18
N ILE A 365 -2.56 14.80 -20.58
CA ILE A 365 -3.02 13.58 -21.23
C ILE A 365 -4.34 13.17 -20.60
N ASP A 366 -5.15 12.42 -21.32
CA ASP A 366 -6.45 11.97 -20.85
C ASP A 366 -6.34 10.70 -20.01
N SER A 367 -7.07 10.63 -18.89
CA SER A 367 -7.42 9.40 -18.19
C SER A 367 -8.82 8.96 -18.59
N LEU A 368 -9.03 7.64 -18.71
CA LEU A 368 -10.34 7.05 -18.95
C LEU A 368 -10.89 6.48 -17.65
N GLU A 369 -12.09 6.91 -17.27
CA GLU A 369 -12.86 6.38 -16.15
C GLU A 369 -14.07 5.61 -16.66
N LEU A 370 -14.34 4.46 -16.05
CA LEU A 370 -15.50 3.64 -16.32
C LEU A 370 -16.33 3.62 -15.06
N ASP A 371 -17.54 4.16 -15.15
CA ASP A 371 -18.53 4.09 -14.09
C ASP A 371 -19.45 2.90 -14.38
N LEU A 372 -19.40 1.89 -13.53
CA LEU A 372 -20.20 0.69 -13.65
C LEU A 372 -21.33 0.72 -12.62
N VAL A 373 -22.44 0.05 -12.95
CA VAL A 373 -23.51 -0.21 -11.99
C VAL A 373 -22.97 -0.90 -10.74
N GLY A 374 -23.58 -0.62 -9.59
CA GLY A 374 -23.07 -1.09 -8.29
C GLY A 374 -22.05 -0.13 -7.63
N GLY A 375 -21.72 0.99 -8.28
CA GLY A 375 -20.81 2.00 -7.73
C GLY A 375 -19.32 1.68 -7.95
N HIS A 376 -19.03 0.68 -8.79
CA HIS A 376 -17.67 0.35 -9.18
C HIS A 376 -17.15 1.40 -10.16
N GLN A 377 -15.98 1.97 -9.86
CA GLN A 377 -15.32 2.94 -10.74
C GLN A 377 -13.94 2.40 -11.13
N ILE A 378 -13.72 2.16 -12.41
CA ILE A 378 -12.47 1.63 -12.93
C ILE A 378 -11.71 2.73 -13.66
N ILE A 379 -10.45 2.95 -13.30
CA ILE A 379 -9.65 4.05 -13.80
C ILE A 379 -8.50 3.50 -14.63
N PHE A 380 -8.33 4.04 -15.83
CA PHE A 380 -7.17 3.87 -16.70
C PHE A 380 -6.35 5.16 -16.66
N GLN A 381 -5.30 5.17 -15.84
CA GLN A 381 -4.46 6.32 -15.55
C GLN A 381 -3.12 6.23 -16.29
N PRO A 382 -2.84 7.05 -17.31
CA PRO A 382 -1.49 7.19 -17.84
C PRO A 382 -0.53 7.65 -16.73
N VAL A 383 0.69 7.09 -16.70
CA VAL A 383 1.64 7.37 -15.61
C VAL A 383 2.96 7.94 -16.11
N GLU A 384 3.63 7.25 -17.03
CA GLU A 384 4.96 7.64 -17.49
C GLU A 384 5.28 7.03 -18.87
N MET A 385 6.19 7.69 -19.60
CA MET A 385 6.80 7.18 -20.82
C MET A 385 8.20 6.59 -20.56
N ASN A 386 8.70 5.82 -21.52
CA ASN A 386 10.09 5.31 -21.56
C ASN A 386 10.50 4.48 -20.33
N ILE A 387 9.62 3.59 -19.88
CA ILE A 387 9.97 2.63 -18.83
C ILE A 387 10.82 1.50 -19.41
N LEU A 388 11.59 0.82 -18.55
CA LEU A 388 12.42 -0.32 -18.97
C LEU A 388 11.59 -1.40 -19.70
N GLY A 389 11.80 -1.52 -21.02
CA GLY A 389 11.16 -2.52 -21.87
C GLY A 389 9.79 -2.12 -22.47
N ALA A 390 9.32 -0.88 -22.26
CA ALA A 390 8.07 -0.40 -22.85
C ALA A 390 8.11 1.11 -23.17
N ILE A 391 7.29 1.52 -24.15
CA ILE A 391 7.16 2.90 -24.61
C ILE A 391 6.42 3.75 -23.58
N GLY A 392 5.45 3.17 -22.85
CA GLY A 392 4.73 3.87 -21.80
C GLY A 392 3.86 2.94 -20.96
N ARG A 393 3.41 3.46 -19.80
CA ARG A 393 2.56 2.77 -18.82
C ARG A 393 1.23 3.48 -18.62
N ILE A 394 0.15 2.68 -18.61
CA ILE A 394 -1.13 3.04 -18.03
C ILE A 394 -1.40 2.11 -16.86
N ASP A 395 -1.70 2.65 -15.71
CA ASP A 395 -2.18 1.87 -14.58
C ASP A 395 -3.69 1.75 -14.64
N VAL A 396 -4.20 0.53 -14.45
CA VAL A 396 -5.63 0.24 -14.39
C VAL A 396 -5.97 -0.24 -13.00
N TYR A 397 -6.98 0.36 -12.36
CA TYR A 397 -7.33 0.02 -10.99
C TYR A 397 -8.78 0.36 -10.67
N HIS A 398 -9.32 -0.27 -9.63
CA HIS A 398 -10.60 0.09 -9.04
C HIS A 398 -10.42 1.26 -8.07
N ARG A 399 -11.19 2.34 -8.23
CA ARG A 399 -11.14 3.51 -7.34
C ARG A 399 -11.48 3.11 -5.91
N GLY A 400 -10.68 3.59 -4.95
CA GLY A 400 -10.84 3.24 -3.53
C GLY A 400 -10.32 1.85 -3.14
N TYR A 401 -9.99 0.97 -4.10
CA TYR A 401 -9.51 -0.39 -3.85
C TYR A 401 -8.14 -0.60 -4.52
N SER A 402 -7.06 -0.26 -3.82
CA SER A 402 -5.70 -0.30 -4.41
C SER A 402 -4.99 -1.67 -4.52
N PRO A 403 -5.45 -2.84 -3.99
CA PRO A 403 -4.73 -4.10 -4.20
C PRO A 403 -4.97 -4.69 -5.60
N HIS A 404 -5.93 -4.13 -6.33
CA HIS A 404 -6.35 -4.55 -7.65
C HIS A 404 -5.82 -3.60 -8.72
N LYS A 405 -4.55 -3.20 -8.60
CA LYS A 405 -3.88 -2.41 -9.61
C LYS A 405 -3.16 -3.34 -10.58
N VAL A 406 -3.34 -3.11 -11.87
CA VAL A 406 -2.61 -3.79 -12.94
C VAL A 406 -1.99 -2.76 -13.87
N MET A 407 -0.88 -3.13 -14.51
CA MET A 407 -0.19 -2.24 -15.43
C MET A 407 -0.48 -2.67 -16.86
N LEU A 408 -0.82 -1.70 -17.71
CA LEU A 408 -0.84 -1.83 -19.16
C LEU A 408 0.42 -1.19 -19.72
N LEU A 409 1.27 -2.01 -20.31
CA LEU A 409 2.51 -1.57 -20.93
C LEU A 409 2.37 -1.57 -22.45
N LEU A 410 2.72 -0.45 -23.07
CA LEU A 410 2.83 -0.36 -24.52
C LEU A 410 4.22 -0.85 -24.94
N VAL A 411 4.31 -1.99 -25.61
CA VAL A 411 5.58 -2.59 -26.04
C VAL A 411 5.71 -2.59 -27.55
N ASP A 412 6.93 -2.43 -28.05
CA ASP A 412 7.27 -2.69 -29.44
C ASP A 412 7.64 -4.17 -29.60
N GLU A 413 6.83 -4.92 -30.35
CA GLU A 413 7.08 -6.33 -30.66
C GLU A 413 8.08 -6.52 -31.82
N GLY A 414 8.69 -5.43 -32.30
CA GLY A 414 9.57 -5.38 -33.45
C GLY A 414 8.80 -5.07 -34.74
N LYS A 415 9.55 -4.60 -35.75
CA LYS A 415 8.99 -4.13 -37.05
C LYS A 415 7.95 -3.00 -36.89
N ASN A 416 8.12 -2.12 -35.90
CA ASN A 416 7.20 -1.04 -35.55
C ASN A 416 5.78 -1.53 -35.18
N LYS A 417 5.65 -2.76 -34.67
CA LYS A 417 4.37 -3.31 -34.24
C LYS A 417 4.17 -3.07 -32.75
N LEU A 418 3.35 -2.09 -32.42
CA LEU A 418 3.03 -1.76 -31.04
C LEU A 418 1.89 -2.63 -30.51
N SER A 419 1.99 -3.05 -29.25
CA SER A 419 0.92 -3.80 -28.59
C SER A 419 0.81 -3.45 -27.10
N TRP A 420 -0.40 -3.52 -26.57
CA TRP A 420 -0.65 -3.36 -25.14
C TRP A 420 -0.58 -4.72 -24.45
N LYS A 421 0.22 -4.80 -23.38
CA LYS A 421 0.36 -5.99 -22.53
C LYS A 421 -0.15 -5.67 -21.14
N LEU A 422 -0.97 -6.57 -20.60
CA LEU A 422 -1.43 -6.54 -19.21
C LEU A 422 -0.45 -7.27 -18.31
N TRP A 423 -0.02 -6.60 -17.26
CA TRP A 423 0.96 -7.05 -16.29
C TRP A 423 0.36 -6.97 -14.88
N LYS A 424 0.27 -8.10 -14.19
CA LYS A 424 -0.25 -8.18 -12.81
C LYS A 424 0.83 -7.88 -11.76
N SER A 425 2.10 -8.04 -12.09
CA SER A 425 3.23 -7.56 -11.28
C SER A 425 4.46 -7.31 -12.16
N LEU A 426 5.49 -6.68 -11.60
CA LEU A 426 6.79 -6.47 -12.27
C LEU A 426 7.61 -7.77 -12.44
N LYS A 427 7.11 -8.92 -11.98
CA LYS A 427 7.79 -10.22 -12.18
C LYS A 427 7.60 -10.70 -13.62
N MET A 428 8.72 -10.98 -14.29
CA MET A 428 8.75 -11.67 -15.58
C MET A 428 8.01 -13.02 -15.48
N GLY A 429 6.91 -13.18 -16.23
CA GLY A 429 6.12 -14.43 -16.29
C GLY A 429 4.59 -14.27 -16.29
N GLU A 430 4.06 -13.13 -15.83
CA GLU A 430 2.61 -12.88 -15.74
C GLU A 430 2.14 -11.80 -16.73
N GLN A 431 2.57 -11.92 -17.98
CA GLN A 431 2.25 -10.96 -19.04
C GLN A 431 1.29 -11.59 -20.04
N GLN A 432 0.21 -10.88 -20.36
CA GLN A 432 -0.71 -11.32 -21.41
C GLN A 432 -1.07 -10.18 -22.36
N PRO A 433 -1.41 -10.46 -23.63
CA PRO A 433 -1.98 -9.45 -24.52
C PRO A 433 -3.22 -8.80 -23.90
N PHE A 434 -3.30 -7.47 -23.94
CA PHE A 434 -4.50 -6.77 -23.51
C PHE A 434 -5.49 -6.71 -24.67
N ASN A 435 -6.61 -7.42 -24.52
CA ASN A 435 -7.70 -7.52 -25.48
C ASN A 435 -9.04 -7.53 -24.73
N LYS A 436 -10.15 -7.60 -25.47
CA LYS A 436 -11.51 -7.66 -24.90
C LYS A 436 -11.65 -8.72 -23.79
N GLY A 437 -11.20 -9.95 -24.03
CA GLY A 437 -11.31 -11.03 -23.05
C GLY A 437 -10.47 -10.79 -21.79
N ALA A 438 -9.26 -10.25 -21.94
CA ALA A 438 -8.43 -9.86 -20.80
C ALA A 438 -9.09 -8.75 -19.96
N LEU A 439 -9.75 -7.79 -20.60
CA LEU A 439 -10.51 -6.74 -19.93
C LEU A 439 -11.73 -7.30 -19.20
N GLU A 440 -12.54 -8.14 -19.83
CA GLU A 440 -13.72 -8.74 -19.20
C GLU A 440 -13.35 -9.60 -18.00
N GLN A 441 -12.27 -10.40 -18.10
CA GLN A 441 -11.74 -11.16 -16.97
C GLN A 441 -11.28 -10.25 -15.83
N LEU A 442 -10.65 -9.11 -16.16
CA LEU A 442 -10.20 -8.14 -15.16
C LEU A 442 -11.39 -7.50 -14.44
N LEU A 443 -12.41 -7.08 -15.20
CA LEU A 443 -13.61 -6.47 -14.64
C LEU A 443 -14.38 -7.45 -13.76
N ASN A 444 -14.58 -8.70 -14.21
CA ASN A 444 -15.24 -9.72 -13.39
C ASN A 444 -14.52 -9.93 -12.06
N LEU A 445 -13.19 -10.05 -12.09
CA LEU A 445 -12.38 -10.22 -10.87
C LEU A 445 -12.53 -9.07 -9.85
N TRP A 446 -12.86 -7.86 -10.31
CA TRP A 446 -12.96 -6.67 -9.45
C TRP A 446 -14.39 -6.32 -9.04
N ILE A 447 -15.37 -6.89 -9.71
CA ILE A 447 -16.80 -6.68 -9.44
C ILE A 447 -17.39 -7.84 -8.62
N ASP A 448 -16.81 -9.05 -8.74
CA ASP A 448 -17.07 -10.18 -7.84
C ASP A 448 -16.61 -9.88 -6.40
#